data_AF-A0A4P5Z2X1-F1
#
_entry.id   AF-A0A4P5Z2X1-F1
#
_cell.length_a   1.000
_cell.length_b   1.000
_cell.length_c   1.000
_cell.angle_alpha   90.00
_cell.angle_beta   90.00
_cell.angle_gamma   90.00
#
_symmetry.space_group_name_H-M   'P 1'
#
loop_
_entity.id
_entity.type
_entity.pdbx_description
1 polymer ?
#
loop_
_entity_poly.entity_id
_entity_poly.type
_entity_poly.pdbx_seq_one_letter_code
_entity_poly.pdbx_strand_id
1 'polypeptide(L)'
;MALCLAVTSFAAEKKDEKKPEPPRVLVALPLAVEAGTNTTIRLRGLSLAETKAIRFVSTNAAAAAASTNAALSATLKTKGKAEVPKDYDVKRVGDTQLEVELKLPASLAAGPLALVVITPEGETAPYLLTIAPAGSLVAEKEPNGGFRQAQELSFGKTVRGTISEPNDVDVFRFAGQKDERIVATVTAARMGSSLDGILTLYNNAGQILATSDDSEAGPDPLLNARLPADGTYFLGLIDAHDRGSPMHVYLLSLNRTKPEKR
;
A
#
# COMPACT_ATOMS: atom_id res chain seq x y z
N MET A 1 -6.57 -78.97 10.64
CA MET A 1 -5.87 -77.70 10.93
C MET A 1 -6.59 -76.61 10.14
N ALA A 2 -7.57 -75.96 10.77
CA ALA A 2 -8.49 -75.03 10.11
C ALA A 2 -7.91 -73.61 10.14
N LEU A 3 -7.83 -72.98 8.96
CA LEU A 3 -7.25 -71.67 8.71
C LEU A 3 -8.35 -70.60 8.92
N CYS A 4 -8.20 -69.76 9.96
CA CYS A 4 -9.04 -68.58 10.18
C CYS A 4 -8.58 -67.43 9.27
N LEU A 5 -9.43 -66.99 8.34
CA LEU A 5 -9.26 -65.73 7.61
C LEU A 5 -9.90 -64.59 8.44
N ALA A 6 -9.08 -63.70 8.96
CA ALA A 6 -9.53 -62.42 9.52
C ALA A 6 -9.73 -61.42 8.38
N VAL A 7 -10.96 -60.94 8.19
CA VAL A 7 -11.27 -59.84 7.27
C VAL A 7 -11.09 -58.54 8.06
N THR A 8 -10.01 -57.81 7.80
CA THR A 8 -9.84 -56.44 8.30
C THR A 8 -10.58 -55.49 7.36
N SER A 9 -11.66 -54.89 7.87
CA SER A 9 -12.34 -53.78 7.22
C SER A 9 -11.49 -52.52 7.32
N PHE A 10 -11.01 -51.99 6.19
CA PHE A 10 -10.44 -50.65 6.12
C PHE A 10 -11.59 -49.65 6.00
N ALA A 11 -11.91 -48.96 7.11
CA ALA A 11 -12.69 -47.74 7.05
C ALA A 11 -11.80 -46.65 6.43
N ALA A 12 -12.20 -46.14 5.26
CA ALA A 12 -11.55 -45.00 4.64
C ALA A 12 -11.80 -43.76 5.53
N GLU A 13 -10.72 -43.18 6.07
CA GLU A 13 -10.75 -41.85 6.66
C GLU A 13 -11.23 -40.85 5.60
N LYS A 14 -12.39 -40.23 5.84
CA LYS A 14 -12.80 -39.05 5.09
C LYS A 14 -11.76 -37.97 5.35
N LYS A 15 -10.93 -37.70 4.35
CA LYS A 15 -10.06 -36.53 4.30
C LYS A 15 -10.97 -35.31 4.46
N ASP A 16 -10.89 -34.61 5.59
CA ASP A 16 -11.62 -33.36 5.80
C ASP A 16 -11.33 -32.44 4.60
N GLU A 17 -12.36 -32.15 3.80
CA GLU A 17 -12.26 -31.17 2.74
C GLU A 17 -11.93 -29.83 3.39
N LYS A 18 -10.68 -29.40 3.22
CA LYS A 18 -10.19 -28.12 3.73
C LYS A 18 -11.11 -27.02 3.18
N LYS A 19 -11.93 -26.43 4.06
CA LYS A 19 -12.86 -25.36 3.69
C LYS A 19 -12.10 -24.30 2.87
N PRO A 20 -12.63 -23.87 1.71
CA PRO A 20 -11.95 -22.87 0.89
C PRO A 20 -11.67 -21.61 1.71
N GLU A 21 -10.47 -21.06 1.55
CA GLU A 21 -10.05 -19.86 2.25
C GLU A 21 -10.94 -18.69 1.82
N PRO A 22 -11.47 -17.88 2.75
CA PRO A 22 -12.39 -16.80 2.37
C PRO A 22 -11.68 -15.77 1.48
N PRO A 23 -12.39 -15.19 0.49
CA PRO A 23 -11.80 -14.20 -0.39
C PRO A 23 -11.37 -12.98 0.41
N ARG A 24 -10.17 -12.45 0.12
CA ARG A 24 -9.62 -11.26 0.80
C ARG A 24 -8.83 -10.40 -0.16
N VAL A 25 -9.05 -9.09 -0.12
CA VAL A 25 -8.12 -8.10 -0.70
C VAL A 25 -7.05 -7.81 0.35
N LEU A 26 -5.78 -7.87 -0.04
CA LEU A 26 -4.65 -7.63 0.84
C LEU A 26 -4.03 -6.26 0.64
N VAL A 27 -3.89 -5.82 -0.63
CA VAL A 27 -3.28 -4.54 -0.97
C VAL A 27 -3.74 -4.05 -2.33
N ALA A 28 -3.84 -2.73 -2.47
CA ALA A 28 -4.06 -2.03 -3.73
C ALA A 28 -2.75 -1.41 -4.23
N LEU A 29 -2.50 -1.48 -5.53
CA LEU A 29 -1.33 -0.88 -6.16
C LEU A 29 -1.78 0.08 -7.27
N PRO A 30 -1.49 1.38 -7.17
CA PRO A 30 -0.82 2.06 -6.05
C PRO A 30 -1.68 2.08 -4.76
N LEU A 31 -1.05 2.36 -3.61
CA LEU A 31 -1.73 2.44 -2.30
C LEU A 31 -2.78 3.56 -2.22
N ALA A 32 -2.62 4.62 -3.02
CA ALA A 32 -3.56 5.74 -3.09
C ALA A 32 -3.81 6.21 -4.52
N VAL A 33 -5.02 6.72 -4.72
CA VAL A 33 -5.49 7.34 -5.97
C VAL A 33 -6.12 8.70 -5.67
N GLU A 34 -6.15 9.60 -6.64
CA GLU A 34 -6.68 10.95 -6.45
C GLU A 34 -8.17 11.03 -6.78
N ALA A 35 -8.91 11.83 -6.02
CA ALA A 35 -10.25 12.24 -6.41
C ALA A 35 -10.26 12.91 -7.80
N GLY A 36 -11.34 12.74 -8.56
CA GLY A 36 -11.48 13.32 -9.90
C GLY A 36 -10.73 12.60 -11.02
N THR A 37 -10.18 11.41 -10.76
CA THR A 37 -9.41 10.66 -11.76
C THR A 37 -10.15 9.45 -12.30
N ASN A 38 -9.88 9.11 -13.56
CA ASN A 38 -10.13 7.78 -14.12
C ASN A 38 -8.78 7.06 -14.15
N THR A 39 -8.65 5.96 -13.40
CA THR A 39 -7.35 5.31 -13.21
C THR A 39 -7.50 3.80 -13.04
N THR A 40 -6.48 3.05 -13.44
CA THR A 40 -6.43 1.61 -13.22
C THR A 40 -5.58 1.32 -11.99
N ILE A 41 -6.13 0.53 -11.08
CA ILE A 41 -5.39 -0.03 -9.95
C ILE A 41 -5.30 -1.55 -10.06
N ARG A 42 -4.31 -2.12 -9.38
CA ARG A 42 -4.23 -3.56 -9.14
C ARG A 42 -4.71 -3.87 -7.74
N LEU A 43 -5.55 -4.88 -7.58
CA LEU A 43 -5.88 -5.45 -6.27
C LEU A 43 -5.21 -6.81 -6.16
N ARG A 44 -4.35 -6.97 -5.15
CA ARG A 44 -3.71 -8.25 -4.82
C ARG A 44 -4.43 -8.88 -3.63
N GLY A 45 -4.69 -10.17 -3.69
CA GLY A 45 -5.46 -10.85 -2.64
C GLY A 45 -5.50 -12.37 -2.76
N LEU A 46 -6.33 -12.98 -1.92
CA LEU A 46 -6.55 -14.42 -1.81
C LEU A 46 -7.89 -14.81 -2.41
N SER A 47 -7.92 -15.91 -3.16
CA SER A 47 -9.17 -16.51 -3.66
C SER A 47 -10.05 -15.54 -4.44
N LEU A 48 -9.44 -14.62 -5.22
CA LEU A 48 -10.17 -13.62 -6.02
C LEU A 48 -10.35 -14.05 -7.49
N ALA A 49 -9.86 -15.23 -7.88
CA ALA A 49 -9.81 -15.66 -9.28
C ALA A 49 -11.19 -15.75 -9.94
N GLU A 50 -12.23 -16.03 -9.14
CA GLU A 50 -13.62 -16.12 -9.59
C GLU A 50 -14.43 -14.83 -9.40
N THR A 51 -13.76 -13.68 -9.19
CA THR A 51 -14.43 -12.37 -9.06
C THR A 51 -15.50 -12.17 -10.13
N LYS A 52 -16.70 -11.81 -9.68
CA LYS A 52 -17.86 -11.47 -10.52
C LYS A 52 -18.10 -9.97 -10.59
N ALA A 53 -17.91 -9.26 -9.48
CA ALA A 53 -18.13 -7.83 -9.39
C ALA A 53 -17.29 -7.19 -8.29
N ILE A 54 -17.14 -5.87 -8.38
CA ILE A 54 -16.50 -5.01 -7.38
C ILE A 54 -17.46 -3.87 -7.11
N ARG A 55 -17.70 -3.55 -5.84
CA ARG A 55 -18.57 -2.44 -5.45
C ARG A 55 -17.92 -1.61 -4.36
N PHE A 56 -18.20 -0.32 -4.37
CA PHE A 56 -17.89 0.54 -3.25
C PHE A 56 -18.93 0.35 -2.15
N VAL A 57 -18.48 0.40 -0.90
CA VAL A 57 -19.33 0.46 0.27
C VAL A 57 -19.31 1.91 0.73
N SER A 58 -20.46 2.55 0.77
CA SER A 58 -20.56 3.94 1.20
C SER A 58 -20.14 4.07 2.67
N THR A 59 -18.96 4.63 2.91
CA THR A 59 -18.45 4.95 4.26
C THR A 59 -18.88 6.34 4.74
N ASN A 60 -19.38 7.20 3.85
CA ASN A 60 -19.90 8.53 4.19
C ASN A 60 -20.93 9.03 3.16
N ALA A 61 -21.69 10.08 3.50
CA ALA A 61 -22.76 10.62 2.67
C ALA A 61 -22.31 11.07 1.26
N ALA A 62 -21.06 11.53 1.12
CA ALA A 62 -20.50 11.94 -0.17
C ALA A 62 -20.24 10.72 -1.10
N ALA A 63 -19.71 9.62 -0.55
CA ALA A 63 -19.55 8.36 -1.29
C ALA A 63 -20.93 7.76 -1.66
N ALA A 64 -21.94 7.89 -0.79
CA ALA A 64 -23.32 7.47 -1.09
C ALA A 64 -23.92 8.23 -2.29
N ALA A 65 -23.79 9.56 -2.28
CA ALA A 65 -24.30 10.42 -3.34
C ALA A 65 -23.53 10.24 -4.67
N ALA A 66 -22.21 10.00 -4.60
CA ALA A 66 -21.40 9.71 -5.77
C ALA A 66 -21.73 8.34 -6.41
N SER A 67 -22.03 7.33 -5.58
CA SER A 67 -22.38 5.98 -6.03
C SER A 67 -23.76 5.89 -6.69
N THR A 68 -24.70 6.78 -6.36
CA THR A 68 -26.08 6.76 -6.89
C THR A 68 -26.20 7.41 -8.27
N ASN A 69 -25.27 8.30 -8.64
CA ASN A 69 -25.26 9.01 -9.92
C ASN A 69 -24.32 8.38 -10.97
N ALA A 70 -23.90 7.12 -10.80
CA ALA A 70 -22.94 6.40 -11.66
C ALA A 70 -21.58 7.10 -11.87
N ALA A 71 -21.27 8.15 -11.12
CA ALA A 71 -20.04 8.92 -11.22
C ALA A 71 -18.86 8.26 -10.47
N LEU A 72 -19.17 7.32 -9.57
CA LEU A 72 -18.22 6.49 -8.84
C LEU A 72 -18.40 5.02 -9.25
N SER A 73 -17.40 4.43 -9.90
CA SER A 73 -17.47 3.04 -10.38
C SER A 73 -16.15 2.30 -10.28
N ALA A 74 -16.22 0.99 -10.07
CA ALA A 74 -15.08 0.07 -10.14
C ALA A 74 -15.40 -1.04 -11.16
N THR A 75 -14.66 -1.08 -12.27
CA THR A 75 -14.88 -2.03 -13.37
C THR A 75 -13.72 -3.01 -13.42
N LEU A 76 -14.02 -4.29 -13.25
CA LEU A 76 -13.01 -5.35 -13.43
C LEU A 76 -12.59 -5.41 -14.90
N LYS A 77 -11.28 -5.30 -15.15
CA LYS A 77 -10.68 -5.40 -16.49
C LYS A 77 -10.12 -6.79 -16.71
N THR A 78 -9.21 -7.22 -15.84
CA THR A 78 -8.57 -8.53 -15.92
C THR A 78 -8.47 -9.14 -14.54
N LYS A 79 -8.34 -10.47 -14.50
CA LYS A 79 -8.11 -11.25 -13.30
C LYS A 79 -7.18 -12.40 -13.64
N GLY A 80 -6.26 -12.73 -12.75
CA GLY A 80 -5.29 -13.78 -13.00
C GLY A 80 -4.60 -14.27 -11.74
N LYS A 81 -4.06 -15.50 -11.83
CA LYS A 81 -3.12 -16.00 -10.83
C LYS A 81 -1.93 -15.06 -10.76
N ALA A 82 -1.41 -14.91 -9.56
CA ALA A 82 -0.36 -13.97 -9.30
C ALA A 82 0.76 -14.70 -8.56
N GLU A 83 2.00 -14.55 -9.04
CA GLU A 83 3.12 -15.35 -8.54
C GLU A 83 3.41 -15.03 -7.08
N VAL A 84 3.60 -16.08 -6.29
CA VAL A 84 3.99 -16.00 -4.87
C VAL A 84 5.48 -16.32 -4.82
N PRO A 85 6.34 -15.38 -4.39
CA PRO A 85 7.75 -15.68 -4.23
C PRO A 85 7.95 -16.84 -3.22
N LYS A 86 8.95 -17.70 -3.46
CA LYS A 86 9.12 -18.98 -2.74
C LYS A 86 9.21 -18.82 -1.22
N ASP A 87 9.76 -17.70 -0.74
CA ASP A 87 10.00 -17.44 0.68
C ASP A 87 8.86 -16.65 1.36
N TYR A 88 7.75 -16.42 0.66
CA TYR A 88 6.61 -15.65 1.16
C TYR A 88 5.41 -16.56 1.40
N ASP A 89 4.75 -16.36 2.54
CA ASP A 89 3.45 -16.97 2.80
C ASP A 89 2.40 -16.39 1.84
N VAL A 90 1.74 -17.25 1.07
CA VAL A 90 0.62 -16.90 0.20
C VAL A 90 -0.44 -16.07 0.92
N LYS A 91 -0.67 -16.33 2.21
CA LYS A 91 -1.66 -15.59 3.01
C LYS A 91 -1.29 -14.13 3.25
N ARG A 92 0.00 -13.79 3.13
CA ARG A 92 0.52 -12.44 3.27
C ARG A 92 0.55 -11.68 1.95
N VAL A 93 0.88 -12.35 0.84
CA VAL A 93 1.11 -11.69 -0.46
C VAL A 93 0.01 -11.93 -1.49
N GLY A 94 -0.92 -12.85 -1.24
CA GLY A 94 -2.03 -13.20 -2.11
C GLY A 94 -1.65 -14.08 -3.30
N ASP A 95 -2.61 -14.83 -3.83
CA ASP A 95 -2.47 -15.75 -4.96
C ASP A 95 -3.10 -15.23 -6.26
N THR A 96 -3.80 -14.10 -6.19
CA THR A 96 -4.60 -13.54 -7.28
C THR A 96 -4.36 -12.04 -7.40
N GLN A 97 -4.35 -11.56 -8.64
CA GLN A 97 -4.34 -10.14 -8.97
C GLN A 97 -5.53 -9.81 -9.86
N LEU A 98 -6.17 -8.68 -9.57
CA LEU A 98 -7.22 -8.06 -10.39
C LEU A 98 -6.70 -6.73 -10.92
N GLU A 99 -7.00 -6.41 -12.17
CA GLU A 99 -6.90 -5.04 -12.68
C GLU A 99 -8.28 -4.41 -12.70
N VAL A 100 -8.40 -3.25 -12.07
CA VAL A 100 -9.67 -2.58 -11.84
C VAL A 100 -9.57 -1.15 -12.32
N GLU A 101 -10.42 -0.80 -13.28
CA GLU A 101 -10.60 0.59 -13.70
C GLU A 101 -11.54 1.30 -12.72
N LEU A 102 -11.04 2.35 -12.09
CA LEU A 102 -11.79 3.23 -11.22
C LEU A 102 -12.18 4.51 -11.97
N LYS A 103 -13.42 4.95 -11.77
CA LYS A 103 -13.85 6.31 -12.10
C LYS A 103 -14.22 6.99 -10.80
N LEU A 104 -13.50 8.05 -10.46
CA LEU A 104 -13.66 8.78 -9.20
C LEU A 104 -14.10 10.21 -9.50
N PRO A 105 -15.23 10.69 -8.95
CA PRO A 105 -15.67 12.04 -9.20
C PRO A 105 -14.79 13.05 -8.48
N ALA A 106 -14.68 14.27 -9.03
CA ALA A 106 -13.89 15.35 -8.42
C ALA A 106 -14.48 15.82 -7.07
N SER A 107 -15.78 15.59 -6.85
CA SER A 107 -16.47 15.88 -5.59
C SER A 107 -16.23 14.82 -4.50
N LEU A 108 -15.50 13.75 -4.80
CA LEU A 108 -15.19 12.71 -3.82
C LEU A 108 -14.27 13.28 -2.74
N ALA A 109 -14.67 13.14 -1.48
CA ALA A 109 -13.86 13.56 -0.35
C ALA A 109 -12.59 12.71 -0.24
N ALA A 110 -11.48 13.34 0.15
CA ALA A 110 -10.28 12.62 0.53
C ALA A 110 -10.52 11.76 1.79
N GLY A 111 -9.82 10.64 1.89
CA GLY A 111 -9.95 9.68 2.98
C GLY A 111 -10.19 8.25 2.49
N PRO A 112 -10.55 7.33 3.41
CA PRO A 112 -10.77 5.93 3.06
C PRO A 112 -12.08 5.72 2.30
N LEU A 113 -11.98 5.09 1.13
CA LEU A 113 -13.11 4.59 0.35
C LEU A 113 -13.13 3.07 0.42
N ALA A 114 -14.17 2.51 1.05
CA ALA A 114 -14.29 1.08 1.18
C ALA A 114 -14.73 0.43 -0.14
N LEU A 115 -14.07 -0.66 -0.52
CA LEU A 115 -14.46 -1.52 -1.64
C LEU A 115 -14.61 -2.97 -1.19
N VAL A 116 -15.52 -3.69 -1.83
CA VAL A 116 -15.76 -5.12 -1.62
C VAL A 116 -15.68 -5.84 -2.95
N VAL A 117 -15.00 -6.98 -2.96
CA VAL A 117 -14.93 -7.89 -4.11
C VAL A 117 -15.91 -9.04 -3.86
N ILE A 118 -16.70 -9.37 -4.88
CA ILE A 118 -17.74 -10.40 -4.82
C ILE A 118 -17.27 -11.61 -5.63
N THR A 119 -17.17 -12.77 -4.97
CA THR A 119 -16.88 -14.06 -5.60
C THR A 119 -18.02 -15.07 -5.30
N PRO A 120 -18.10 -16.21 -6.00
CA PRO A 120 -19.07 -17.27 -5.70
C PRO A 120 -18.98 -17.81 -4.26
N GLU A 121 -17.79 -17.73 -3.66
CA GLU A 121 -17.49 -18.25 -2.31
C GLU A 121 -17.83 -17.24 -1.21
N GLY A 122 -18.08 -15.97 -1.56
CA GLY A 122 -18.50 -14.93 -0.64
C GLY A 122 -18.03 -13.53 -1.05
N GLU A 123 -18.35 -12.57 -0.19
CA GLU A 123 -17.81 -11.21 -0.29
C GLU A 123 -16.53 -11.09 0.55
N THR A 124 -15.58 -10.29 0.08
CA THR A 124 -14.43 -9.90 0.92
C THR A 124 -14.89 -9.01 2.08
N ALA A 125 -14.11 -8.98 3.15
CA ALA A 125 -14.18 -7.84 4.06
C ALA A 125 -13.90 -6.52 3.28
N PRO A 126 -14.47 -5.37 3.72
CA PRO A 126 -14.21 -4.10 3.05
C PRO A 126 -12.72 -3.74 3.10
N TYR A 127 -12.12 -3.50 1.93
CA TYR A 127 -10.78 -2.94 1.81
C TYR A 127 -10.85 -1.42 1.72
N LEU A 128 -10.06 -0.71 2.52
CA LEU A 128 -10.05 0.75 2.55
C LEU A 128 -9.01 1.29 1.57
N LEU A 129 -9.47 1.70 0.39
CA LEU A 129 -8.63 2.39 -0.59
C LEU A 129 -8.46 3.85 -0.17
N THR A 130 -7.22 4.34 -0.16
CA THR A 130 -6.94 5.74 0.17
C THR A 130 -7.25 6.65 -1.02
N ILE A 131 -8.17 7.59 -0.83
CA ILE A 131 -8.44 8.68 -1.76
C ILE A 131 -7.67 9.92 -1.29
N ALA A 132 -6.74 10.37 -2.11
CA ALA A 132 -5.98 11.59 -1.84
C ALA A 132 -6.70 12.83 -2.42
N PRO A 133 -6.48 14.03 -1.84
CA PRO A 133 -6.91 15.27 -2.47
C PRO A 133 -6.35 15.42 -3.89
N ALA A 134 -7.11 16.03 -4.79
CA ALA A 134 -6.67 16.25 -6.16
C ALA A 134 -5.36 17.06 -6.21
N GLY A 135 -4.39 16.58 -6.99
CA GLY A 135 -3.08 17.19 -7.16
C GLY A 135 -2.15 17.08 -5.95
N SER A 136 -2.45 16.24 -4.96
CA SER A 136 -1.59 16.01 -3.80
C SER A 136 -0.60 14.85 -4.01
N LEU A 137 -0.90 13.94 -4.92
CA LEU A 137 -0.04 12.80 -5.24
C LEU A 137 0.96 13.19 -6.32
N VAL A 138 2.19 12.75 -6.14
CA VAL A 138 3.27 12.85 -7.13
C VAL A 138 3.78 11.44 -7.38
N ALA A 139 4.03 11.08 -8.64
CA ALA A 139 4.66 9.81 -8.95
C ALA A 139 6.16 9.86 -8.62
N GLU A 140 6.72 8.76 -8.15
CA GLU A 140 8.17 8.61 -8.14
C GLU A 140 8.75 8.75 -9.56
N LYS A 141 10.03 9.15 -9.63
CA LYS A 141 10.74 9.31 -10.89
C LYS A 141 12.16 8.78 -10.77
N GLU A 142 12.40 7.63 -11.41
CA GLU A 142 13.74 7.07 -11.56
C GLU A 142 14.60 7.75 -12.64
N PRO A 143 15.94 7.72 -12.52
CA PRO A 143 16.69 7.26 -11.34
C PRO A 143 16.66 8.29 -10.21
N ASN A 144 16.46 7.86 -8.97
CA ASN A 144 16.52 8.71 -7.77
C ASN A 144 17.49 8.16 -6.68
N GLY A 145 18.27 7.12 -7.00
CA GLY A 145 19.16 6.30 -6.15
C GLY A 145 20.24 7.01 -5.30
N GLY A 146 20.30 8.33 -5.29
CA GLY A 146 21.35 9.06 -4.58
C GLY A 146 21.14 10.56 -4.54
N PHE A 147 21.89 11.26 -3.68
CA PHE A 147 21.68 12.69 -3.41
C PHE A 147 21.76 13.60 -4.65
N ARG A 148 22.56 13.22 -5.65
CA ARG A 148 22.68 13.98 -6.92
C ARG A 148 21.49 13.77 -7.85
N GLN A 149 20.77 12.65 -7.69
CA GLN A 149 19.62 12.24 -8.49
C GLN A 149 18.29 12.45 -7.74
N ALA A 150 18.36 12.87 -6.48
CA ALA A 150 17.22 12.97 -5.58
C ALA A 150 16.03 13.73 -6.21
N GLN A 151 14.86 13.10 -6.18
CA GLN A 151 13.61 13.68 -6.66
C GLN A 151 13.18 14.82 -5.74
N GLU A 152 12.77 15.95 -6.32
CA GLU A 152 12.24 17.05 -5.52
C GLU A 152 10.86 16.71 -4.92
N LEU A 153 10.72 16.92 -3.61
CA LEU A 153 9.49 16.74 -2.85
C LEU A 153 9.08 18.05 -2.19
N SER A 154 7.96 18.62 -2.63
CA SER A 154 7.36 19.81 -2.03
C SER A 154 6.53 19.46 -0.79
N PHE A 155 6.48 20.37 0.19
CA PHE A 155 5.58 20.25 1.34
C PHE A 155 4.12 20.15 0.92
N GLY A 156 3.35 19.33 1.63
CA GLY A 156 1.94 19.05 1.35
C GLY A 156 1.72 18.07 0.20
N LYS A 157 2.78 17.52 -0.39
CA LYS A 157 2.71 16.45 -1.39
C LYS A 157 2.99 15.09 -0.77
N THR A 158 2.48 14.07 -1.44
CA THR A 158 2.72 12.66 -1.12
C THR A 158 3.25 11.97 -2.37
N VAL A 159 4.44 11.39 -2.28
CA VAL A 159 4.98 10.54 -3.34
C VAL A 159 4.30 9.18 -3.27
N ARG A 160 3.89 8.67 -4.43
CA ARG A 160 3.56 7.26 -4.63
C ARG A 160 4.78 6.60 -5.27
N GLY A 161 5.41 5.70 -4.53
CA GLY A 161 6.61 5.02 -5.00
C GLY A 161 6.63 3.53 -4.70
N THR A 162 7.69 2.88 -5.15
CA THR A 162 7.95 1.44 -5.07
C THR A 162 9.45 1.20 -4.98
N ILE A 163 9.90 0.58 -3.88
CA ILE A 163 11.25 0.01 -3.81
C ILE A 163 11.26 -1.22 -4.73
N SER A 164 11.69 -1.03 -5.97
CA SER A 164 11.30 -1.87 -7.10
C SER A 164 12.13 -3.14 -7.23
N GLU A 165 13.37 -3.09 -6.73
CA GLU A 165 14.34 -4.18 -6.79
C GLU A 165 15.22 -4.25 -5.52
N PRO A 166 15.91 -5.38 -5.26
CA PRO A 166 16.79 -5.48 -4.10
C PRO A 166 17.89 -4.40 -4.09
N ASN A 167 18.15 -3.83 -2.92
CA ASN A 167 19.08 -2.71 -2.70
C ASN A 167 18.68 -1.38 -3.38
N ASP A 168 17.42 -1.26 -3.83
CA ASP A 168 16.89 0.00 -4.32
C ASP A 168 16.78 1.03 -3.18
N VAL A 169 17.09 2.28 -3.50
CA VAL A 169 17.14 3.40 -2.54
C VAL A 169 16.43 4.58 -3.15
N ASP A 170 15.29 4.95 -2.59
CA ASP A 170 14.59 6.14 -3.05
C ASP A 170 15.06 7.37 -2.30
N VAL A 171 15.63 8.35 -3.02
CA VAL A 171 16.07 9.62 -2.43
C VAL A 171 15.20 10.78 -2.89
N PHE A 172 14.68 11.52 -1.92
CA PHE A 172 13.95 12.77 -2.13
C PHE A 172 14.71 13.95 -1.55
N ARG A 173 14.54 15.13 -2.12
CA ARG A 173 15.11 16.38 -1.61
C ARG A 173 14.06 17.46 -1.41
N PHE A 174 14.25 18.31 -0.41
CA PHE A 174 13.41 19.46 -0.15
C PHE A 174 14.23 20.62 0.43
N ALA A 175 13.73 21.85 0.26
CA ALA A 175 14.30 23.02 0.90
C ALA A 175 13.62 23.27 2.25
N GLY A 176 14.40 23.57 3.29
CA GLY A 176 13.90 23.86 4.62
C GLY A 176 14.61 25.04 5.28
N GLN A 177 13.98 25.60 6.30
CA GLN A 177 14.49 26.73 7.07
C GLN A 177 14.94 26.32 8.47
N LYS A 178 15.89 27.05 9.05
CA LYS A 178 16.32 26.88 10.43
C LYS A 178 15.12 26.94 11.36
N ASP A 179 15.10 26.04 12.33
CA ASP A 179 14.09 25.90 13.38
C ASP A 179 12.69 25.49 12.89
N GLU A 180 12.52 25.26 11.58
CA GLU A 180 11.32 24.70 10.99
C GLU A 180 11.11 23.26 11.46
N ARG A 181 9.86 22.91 11.79
CA ARG A 181 9.48 21.54 12.11
C ARG A 181 8.84 20.88 10.91
N ILE A 182 9.37 19.71 10.57
CA ILE A 182 8.87 18.88 9.48
C ILE A 182 8.39 17.54 10.03
N VAL A 183 7.37 17.00 9.39
CA VAL A 183 6.94 15.62 9.57
C VAL A 183 7.00 14.93 8.22
N ALA A 184 7.78 13.86 8.16
CA ALA A 184 7.82 12.95 7.02
C ALA A 184 7.24 11.60 7.47
N THR A 185 6.25 11.10 6.74
CA THR A 185 5.55 9.86 7.10
C THR A 185 5.51 8.92 5.92
N VAL A 186 5.95 7.68 6.16
CA VAL A 186 5.77 6.56 5.25
C VAL A 186 4.46 5.84 5.60
N THR A 187 3.72 5.43 4.58
CA THR A 187 2.61 4.48 4.71
C THR A 187 2.85 3.32 3.77
N ALA A 188 2.97 2.12 4.31
CA ALA A 188 3.35 0.93 3.55
C ALA A 188 2.78 -0.36 4.17
N ALA A 189 3.49 -1.02 5.09
CA ALA A 189 3.14 -2.31 5.66
C ALA A 189 1.75 -2.30 6.31
N ARG A 190 1.35 -1.19 6.95
CA ARG A 190 -0.02 -1.05 7.50
C ARG A 190 -1.14 -1.14 6.45
N MET A 191 -0.82 -0.92 5.17
CA MET A 191 -1.72 -1.04 4.02
C MET A 191 -1.47 -2.33 3.20
N GLY A 192 -0.72 -3.28 3.74
CA GLY A 192 -0.43 -4.56 3.10
C GLY A 192 0.70 -4.52 2.09
N SER A 193 1.49 -3.44 2.02
CA SER A 193 2.75 -3.44 1.29
C SER A 193 3.73 -4.44 1.90
N SER A 194 4.64 -4.96 1.07
CA SER A 194 5.76 -5.79 1.54
C SER A 194 6.91 -4.97 2.14
N LEU A 195 6.92 -3.65 1.94
CA LEU A 195 7.98 -2.78 2.41
C LEU A 195 8.01 -2.71 3.94
N ASP A 196 9.17 -3.03 4.50
CA ASP A 196 9.56 -2.73 5.87
C ASP A 196 10.54 -1.55 5.83
N GLY A 197 10.03 -0.33 6.00
CA GLY A 197 10.74 0.86 5.55
C GLY A 197 11.71 1.41 6.60
N ILE A 198 12.89 1.89 6.18
CA ILE A 198 13.74 2.77 7.00
C ILE A 198 13.81 4.13 6.31
N LEU A 199 13.32 5.17 6.98
CA LEU A 199 13.39 6.56 6.52
C LEU A 199 14.51 7.30 7.26
N THR A 200 15.45 7.88 6.50
CA THR A 200 16.55 8.67 7.06
C THR A 200 16.53 10.09 6.50
N LEU A 201 16.64 11.08 7.40
CA LEU A 201 16.80 12.50 7.07
C LEU A 201 18.28 12.89 7.10
N TYR A 202 18.76 13.49 6.03
CA TYR A 202 20.11 14.02 5.90
C TYR A 202 20.10 15.54 5.66
N ASN A 203 21.16 16.22 6.11
CA ASN A 203 21.44 17.60 5.71
C ASN A 203 22.22 17.67 4.39
N ASN A 204 22.50 18.89 3.91
CA ASN A 204 23.24 19.12 2.67
C ASN A 204 24.69 18.61 2.67
N ALA A 205 25.28 18.38 3.86
CA ALA A 205 26.61 17.78 3.99
C ALA A 205 26.57 16.24 4.02
N GLY A 206 25.38 15.64 3.88
CA GLY A 206 25.16 14.19 3.96
C GLY A 206 25.22 13.63 5.39
N GLN A 207 25.14 14.49 6.41
CA GLN A 207 25.07 14.04 7.80
C GLN A 207 23.65 13.63 8.13
N ILE A 208 23.51 12.49 8.81
CA ILE A 208 22.23 12.01 9.34
C ILE A 208 21.76 12.94 10.46
N LEU A 209 20.53 13.41 10.35
CA LEU A 209 19.85 14.20 11.37
C LEU A 209 18.84 13.39 12.17
N ALA A 210 18.19 12.42 11.53
CA ALA A 210 17.24 11.51 12.16
C ALA A 210 17.01 10.27 11.28
N THR A 211 16.64 9.15 11.92
CA THR A 211 16.25 7.90 11.26
C THR A 211 15.03 7.33 11.99
N SER A 212 14.12 6.71 11.25
CA SER A 212 12.96 5.99 11.77
C SER A 212 12.74 4.73 10.93
N ASP A 213 12.51 3.62 11.62
CA ASP A 213 12.18 2.31 11.08
C ASP A 213 10.70 2.05 11.42
N ASP A 214 10.40 1.88 12.71
CA ASP A 214 9.04 1.87 13.23
C ASP A 214 8.60 3.24 13.77
N SER A 215 7.28 3.42 13.88
CA SER A 215 6.66 4.50 14.65
C SER A 215 5.82 3.94 15.80
N GLU A 216 5.44 4.79 16.75
CA GLU A 216 4.53 4.37 17.84
C GLU A 216 3.19 3.82 17.34
N ALA A 217 2.79 4.18 16.13
CA ALA A 217 1.55 3.73 15.50
C ALA A 217 1.67 2.39 14.74
N GLY A 218 2.89 1.83 14.63
CA GLY A 218 3.14 0.56 13.97
C GLY A 218 4.34 0.60 13.01
N PRO A 219 4.38 -0.34 12.04
CA PRO A 219 5.60 -0.73 11.33
C PRO A 219 6.03 0.20 10.19
N ASP A 220 5.42 1.39 10.06
CA ASP A 220 5.87 2.32 9.02
C ASP A 220 6.55 3.55 9.65
N PRO A 221 7.64 4.05 9.04
CA PRO A 221 8.41 5.18 9.54
C PRO A 221 7.63 6.47 9.71
N LEU A 222 8.00 7.21 10.77
CA LEU A 222 7.61 8.61 10.96
C LEU A 222 8.78 9.40 11.53
N LEU A 223 9.21 10.43 10.80
CA LEU A 223 10.18 11.41 11.27
C LEU A 223 9.48 12.70 11.68
N ASN A 224 9.76 13.17 12.89
CA ASN A 224 9.40 14.50 13.37
C ASN A 224 10.69 15.23 13.78
N ALA A 225 11.15 16.16 12.94
CA ALA A 225 12.46 16.77 13.08
C ALA A 225 12.39 18.30 13.06
N ARG A 226 13.28 18.93 13.84
CA ARG A 226 13.54 20.37 13.77
C ARG A 226 14.81 20.60 12.96
N LEU A 227 14.70 21.37 11.89
CA LEU A 227 15.81 21.60 10.97
C LEU A 227 16.86 22.55 11.60
N PRO A 228 18.16 22.22 11.57
CA PRO A 228 19.18 22.99 12.26
C PRO A 228 19.60 24.29 11.54
N ALA A 229 19.35 24.39 10.23
CA ALA A 229 19.80 25.49 9.39
C ALA A 229 18.89 25.69 8.17
N ASP A 230 19.07 26.80 7.46
CA ASP A 230 18.50 26.95 6.12
C ASP A 230 19.27 26.07 5.14
N GLY A 231 18.57 25.41 4.20
CA GLY A 231 19.22 24.71 3.11
C GLY A 231 18.43 23.53 2.54
N THR A 232 19.13 22.73 1.75
CA THR A 232 18.61 21.50 1.17
C THR A 232 18.77 20.34 2.13
N TYR A 233 17.72 19.53 2.23
CA TYR A 233 17.65 18.32 3.02
C TYR A 233 17.26 17.15 2.13
N PHE A 234 17.61 15.95 2.56
CA PHE A 234 17.33 14.72 1.83
C PHE A 234 16.60 13.71 2.71
N LEU A 235 15.63 13.00 2.14
CA LEU A 235 15.01 11.83 2.72
C LEU A 235 15.47 10.62 1.89
N GLY A 236 16.13 9.66 2.52
CA GLY A 236 16.41 8.36 1.92
C GLY A 236 15.47 7.31 2.49
N LEU A 237 14.83 6.54 1.62
CA LEU A 237 13.98 5.42 1.97
C LEU A 237 14.56 4.13 1.40
N ILE A 238 14.68 3.12 2.25
CA ILE A 238 15.11 1.76 1.88
C ILE A 238 14.16 0.74 2.53
N ASP A 239 14.23 -0.50 2.05
CA ASP A 239 13.73 -1.65 2.82
C ASP A 239 14.77 -2.08 3.87
N ALA A 240 14.33 -2.38 5.09
CA ALA A 240 15.18 -2.77 6.23
C ALA A 240 15.96 -4.07 5.99
N HIS A 241 15.55 -4.87 5.01
CA HIS A 241 16.15 -6.14 4.65
C HIS A 241 16.77 -6.12 3.23
N ASP A 242 16.98 -4.93 2.66
CA ASP A 242 17.50 -4.70 1.30
C ASP A 242 16.67 -5.39 0.21
N ARG A 243 15.38 -5.64 0.47
CA ARG A 243 14.47 -6.23 -0.52
C ARG A 243 13.83 -5.16 -1.38
N GLY A 244 13.36 -5.59 -2.54
CA GLY A 244 12.49 -4.77 -3.38
C GLY A 244 11.74 -5.65 -4.35
N SER A 245 10.52 -5.21 -4.69
CA SER A 245 9.65 -5.86 -5.65
C SER A 245 8.50 -4.93 -6.01
N PRO A 246 7.70 -5.24 -7.04
CA PRO A 246 6.48 -4.50 -7.35
C PRO A 246 5.44 -4.43 -6.22
N MET A 247 5.64 -5.17 -5.11
CA MET A 247 4.78 -5.15 -3.91
C MET A 247 5.31 -4.25 -2.78
N HIS A 248 6.52 -3.71 -2.88
CA HIS A 248 7.10 -2.78 -1.88
C HIS A 248 6.67 -1.33 -2.17
N VAL A 249 5.38 -1.16 -2.43
CA VAL A 249 4.76 0.15 -2.70
C VAL A 249 4.66 0.98 -1.42
N TYR A 250 4.79 2.29 -1.53
CA TYR A 250 4.67 3.18 -0.38
C TYR A 250 4.05 4.52 -0.75
N LEU A 251 3.61 5.23 0.30
CA LEU A 251 3.29 6.65 0.25
C LEU A 251 4.28 7.39 1.16
N LEU A 252 5.04 8.34 0.62
CA LEU A 252 5.89 9.23 1.41
C LEU A 252 5.30 10.63 1.40
N SER A 253 4.79 11.08 2.55
CA SER A 253 4.27 12.45 2.71
C SER A 253 5.25 13.33 3.45
N LEU A 254 5.34 14.60 3.05
CA LEU A 254 6.16 15.61 3.70
C LEU A 254 5.32 16.84 4.06
N ASN A 255 5.26 17.18 5.35
CA ASN A 255 4.46 18.28 5.86
C ASN A 255 5.24 19.18 6.82
N ARG A 256 4.85 20.45 6.88
CA ARG A 256 5.26 21.37 7.94
C ARG A 256 4.32 21.22 9.12
N THR A 257 4.85 21.19 10.33
CA THR A 257 4.01 21.34 11.53
C THR A 257 4.12 22.76 12.04
N LYS A 258 2.97 23.36 12.39
CA LYS A 258 2.99 24.60 13.17
C LYS A 258 3.57 24.27 14.54
N PRO A 259 4.39 25.15 15.15
CA PRO A 259 4.75 24.98 16.54
C PRO A 259 3.46 24.89 17.36
N GLU A 260 3.35 23.88 18.23
CA GLU A 260 2.30 23.88 19.25
C GLU A 260 2.41 25.19 20.01
N LYS A 261 1.31 25.96 20.03
CA LYS A 261 1.21 27.10 20.94
C LYS A 261 1.23 26.52 22.34
N ARG A 262 2.36 26.68 23.04
CA ARG A 262 2.44 26.50 24.49
C ARG A 262 1.66 27.61 25.19
#